data_AF-A0A392NZU8-F1
#
_entry.id   AF-A0A392NZU8-F1
#
_cell.length_a   1.000
_cell.length_b   1.000
_cell.length_c   1.000
_cell.angle_alpha   90.00
_cell.angle_beta   90.00
_cell.angle_gamma   90.00
#
_symmetry.space_group_name_H-M   'P 1'
#
loop_
_entity.id
_entity.type
_entity.pdbx_description
1 polymer ?
#
loop_
_entity_poly.entity_id
_entity_poly.type
_entity_poly.pdbx_seq_one_letter_code
_entity_poly.pdbx_strand_id
1 'polypeptide(L)'
;MTKTKVAACAKHFVGDGGTTKGINENNTVISYKGLLGIHMPAYYDSVIKGVSTVMISYTSWNGKKMHANRDLVTGYLKNKLRFRGFVISDWQGIDRITSPPHANYSYSVQAGVSAGIDMIMVPYNFTEFIDDLTFQVKNNIIPISRIDDAVAR
;
A
#
# COMPACT_ATOMS: atom_id res chain seq x y z
N MET A 1 -13.34 -29.10 -2.30
CA MET A 1 -12.77 -28.45 -1.10
C MET A 1 -13.89 -27.77 -0.33
N THR A 2 -13.99 -27.96 0.98
CA THR A 2 -14.99 -27.28 1.83
C THR A 2 -14.55 -25.82 2.09
N LYS A 3 -15.44 -24.85 1.88
CA LYS A 3 -15.17 -23.40 2.00
C LYS A 3 -15.23 -22.92 3.47
N THR A 4 -14.28 -23.34 4.30
CA THR A 4 -14.25 -23.03 5.75
C THR A 4 -13.09 -22.12 6.17
N LYS A 5 -12.33 -21.60 5.20
CA LYS A 5 -11.20 -20.70 5.42
C LYS A 5 -11.47 -19.33 4.81
N VAL A 6 -10.78 -18.32 5.30
CA VAL A 6 -10.89 -16.93 4.84
C VAL A 6 -9.53 -16.43 4.36
N ALA A 7 -9.53 -15.47 3.45
CA ALA A 7 -8.33 -14.72 3.10
C ALA A 7 -7.88 -13.89 4.33
N ALA A 8 -6.60 -13.98 4.68
CA ALA A 8 -6.02 -13.22 5.78
C ALA A 8 -5.29 -11.98 5.25
N CYS A 9 -5.15 -10.96 6.12
CA CYS A 9 -4.47 -9.71 5.83
C CYS A 9 -3.40 -9.43 6.89
N ALA A 10 -2.14 -9.28 6.47
CA ALA A 10 -1.08 -8.73 7.32
C ALA A 10 -1.09 -7.20 7.23
N LYS A 11 -1.16 -6.51 8.38
CA LYS A 11 -1.31 -5.05 8.40
C LYS A 11 -0.70 -4.38 9.64
N HIS A 12 -0.30 -3.10 9.58
CA HIS A 12 -0.26 -2.25 8.38
C HIS A 12 1.18 -2.05 7.90
N PHE A 13 1.44 -2.33 6.62
CA PHE A 13 2.78 -2.36 6.04
C PHE A 13 3.26 -0.92 5.81
N VAL A 14 4.35 -0.46 6.45
CA VAL A 14 5.12 -1.08 7.53
C VAL A 14 5.60 0.02 8.48
N GLY A 15 5.86 -0.35 9.74
CA GLY A 15 6.34 0.58 10.75
C GLY A 15 5.22 1.42 11.36
N ASP A 16 3.97 0.97 11.25
CA ASP A 16 2.80 1.59 11.87
C ASP A 16 2.95 1.74 13.40
N GLY A 17 3.49 0.73 14.08
CA GLY A 17 3.76 0.80 15.52
C GLY A 17 4.96 1.66 15.95
N GLY A 18 5.70 2.26 15.01
CA GLY A 18 6.94 3.00 15.28
C GLY A 18 6.82 4.53 15.23
N THR A 19 5.59 5.07 15.21
CA THR A 19 5.39 6.50 15.00
C THR A 19 5.95 7.34 16.14
N THR A 20 6.42 8.54 15.79
CA THR A 20 6.95 9.50 16.76
C THR A 20 5.93 9.78 17.86
N LYS A 21 6.29 9.48 19.11
CA LYS A 21 5.45 9.60 20.32
C LYS A 21 4.16 8.76 20.29
N GLY A 22 4.08 7.73 19.45
CA GLY A 22 2.88 6.88 19.32
C GLY A 22 1.66 7.60 18.73
N ILE A 23 1.88 8.74 18.05
CA ILE A 23 0.79 9.47 17.39
C ILE A 23 0.35 8.66 16.16
N ASN A 24 -0.94 8.33 16.10
CA ASN A 24 -1.50 7.56 15.00
C ASN A 24 -1.23 8.23 13.64
N GLU A 25 -0.95 7.41 12.61
CA GLU A 25 -0.73 7.83 11.20
C GLU A 25 0.46 8.77 10.94
N ASN A 26 1.23 9.07 11.98
CA ASN A 26 2.33 10.02 11.92
C ASN A 26 3.59 9.41 11.28
N ASN A 27 4.72 10.09 11.41
CA ASN A 27 6.01 9.70 10.88
C ASN A 27 6.74 8.74 11.82
N THR A 28 7.14 7.59 11.29
CA THR A 28 8.08 6.64 11.88
C THR A 28 9.49 7.05 11.46
N VAL A 29 10.28 7.57 12.41
CA VAL A 29 11.64 8.07 12.17
C VAL A 29 12.63 7.02 12.66
N ILE A 30 13.16 6.23 11.73
CA ILE A 30 14.08 5.13 12.04
C ILE A 30 14.99 4.84 10.86
N SER A 31 16.22 4.39 11.15
CA SER A 31 17.13 3.90 10.12
C SER A 31 16.54 2.71 9.38
N TYR A 32 16.99 2.47 8.14
CA TYR A 32 16.57 1.30 7.37
C TYR A 32 16.86 -0.02 8.12
N LYS A 33 18.02 -0.11 8.79
CA LYS A 33 18.38 -1.25 9.64
C LYS A 33 17.37 -1.45 10.77
N GLY A 34 16.95 -0.38 11.44
CA GLY A 34 15.95 -0.45 12.49
C GLY A 34 14.57 -0.85 11.96
N LEU A 35 14.15 -0.30 10.82
CA LEU A 35 12.90 -0.69 10.17
C LEU A 35 12.88 -2.20 9.86
N LEU A 36 13.97 -2.72 9.28
CA LEU A 36 14.09 -4.14 8.95
C LEU A 36 14.24 -5.04 10.18
N GLY A 37 14.90 -4.56 11.23
CA GLY A 37 15.12 -5.34 12.46
C GLY A 37 13.91 -5.42 13.38
N ILE A 38 13.04 -4.41 13.37
CA ILE A 38 11.92 -4.29 14.32
C ILE A 38 10.57 -4.49 13.62
N HIS A 39 10.33 -3.77 12.52
CA HIS A 39 8.98 -3.64 11.95
C HIS A 39 8.71 -4.56 10.76
N MET A 40 9.75 -5.07 10.11
CA MET A 40 9.64 -5.96 8.96
C MET A 40 9.55 -7.47 9.26
N PRO A 41 10.13 -8.04 10.35
CA PRO A 41 10.26 -9.49 10.48
C PRO A 41 8.95 -10.28 10.37
N ALA A 42 7.87 -9.79 10.98
CA ALA A 42 6.57 -10.46 10.94
C ALA A 42 5.94 -10.50 9.53
N TYR A 43 6.33 -9.59 8.62
CA TYR A 43 5.88 -9.63 7.22
C TYR A 43 6.57 -10.75 6.44
N TYR A 44 7.85 -11.01 6.71
CA TYR A 44 8.55 -12.17 6.15
C TYR A 44 7.84 -13.48 6.55
N ASP A 45 7.54 -13.63 7.83
CA ASP A 45 6.81 -14.80 8.34
C ASP A 45 5.41 -14.94 7.73
N SER A 46 4.68 -13.82 7.62
CA SER A 46 3.33 -13.80 7.04
C SER A 46 3.34 -14.19 5.56
N VAL A 47 4.32 -13.71 4.78
CA VAL A 47 4.48 -14.07 3.37
C VAL A 47 4.81 -15.55 3.21
N ILE A 48 5.72 -16.10 4.03
CA ILE A 48 6.06 -17.54 3.99
C ILE A 48 4.87 -18.42 4.37
N LYS A 49 4.03 -17.98 5.31
CA LYS A 49 2.79 -18.67 5.70
C LYS A 49 1.67 -18.53 4.67
N GLY A 50 1.90 -17.82 3.56
CA GLY A 50 0.93 -17.68 2.48
C GLY A 50 -0.21 -16.72 2.79
N VAL A 51 0.04 -15.62 3.52
CA VAL A 51 -0.96 -14.56 3.71
C VAL A 51 -1.48 -14.09 2.35
N SER A 52 -2.80 -13.91 2.23
CA SER A 52 -3.43 -13.60 0.94
C SER A 52 -3.30 -12.12 0.58
N THR A 53 -3.34 -11.24 1.58
CA THR A 53 -3.31 -9.79 1.36
C THR A 53 -2.38 -9.07 2.34
N VAL A 54 -1.89 -7.91 1.92
CA VAL A 54 -1.13 -6.99 2.78
C VAL A 54 -1.73 -5.60 2.67
N MET A 55 -2.10 -5.00 3.80
CA MET A 55 -2.67 -3.64 3.83
C MET A 55 -1.59 -2.61 4.13
N ILE A 56 -1.55 -1.52 3.37
CA ILE A 56 -0.56 -0.44 3.54
C ILE A 56 -0.96 0.50 4.67
N SER A 57 0.02 0.89 5.50
CA SER A 57 -0.15 1.84 6.62
C SER A 57 -0.35 3.28 6.15
N TYR A 58 -1.15 4.08 6.87
CA TYR A 58 -1.22 5.54 6.69
C TYR A 58 0.10 6.27 6.99
N THR A 59 0.94 5.65 7.81
CA THR A 59 2.14 6.26 8.36
C THR A 59 3.13 6.65 7.27
N SER A 60 4.01 7.58 7.62
CA SER A 60 5.20 7.86 6.82
C SER A 60 6.39 7.11 7.42
N TRP A 61 7.32 6.69 6.57
CA TRP A 61 8.66 6.30 7.01
C TRP A 61 9.65 7.36 6.56
N ASN A 62 10.33 7.99 7.53
CA ASN A 62 11.26 9.10 7.29
C ASN A 62 10.68 10.19 6.35
N GLY A 63 9.41 10.54 6.55
CA GLY A 63 8.70 11.58 5.80
C GLY A 63 8.05 11.12 4.50
N LYS A 64 8.31 9.90 4.01
CA LYS A 64 7.68 9.34 2.82
C LYS A 64 6.43 8.53 3.19
N LYS A 65 5.27 8.92 2.68
CA LYS A 65 4.00 8.20 2.87
C LYS A 65 4.10 6.76 2.38
N MET A 66 3.66 5.79 3.19
CA MET A 66 3.73 4.38 2.83
C MET A 66 2.86 4.04 1.62
N HIS A 67 1.67 4.66 1.48
CA HIS A 67 0.83 4.54 0.27
C HIS A 67 1.49 5.03 -1.01
N ALA A 68 2.51 5.90 -0.94
CA ALA A 68 3.29 6.37 -2.09
C ALA A 68 4.71 5.75 -2.15
N ASN A 69 5.02 4.76 -1.29
CA ASN A 69 6.37 4.25 -1.14
C ASN A 69 6.66 3.05 -2.04
N ARG A 70 6.95 3.33 -3.32
CA ARG A 70 7.29 2.30 -4.32
C ARG A 70 8.45 1.39 -3.90
N ASP A 71 9.44 1.93 -3.21
CA ASP A 71 10.65 1.18 -2.84
C ASP A 71 10.33 0.07 -1.84
N LEU A 72 9.44 0.36 -0.88
CA LEU A 72 9.01 -0.65 0.09
C LEU A 72 7.88 -1.53 -0.44
N VAL A 73 6.85 -0.96 -1.09
CA VAL A 73 5.69 -1.73 -1.56
C VAL A 73 6.08 -2.65 -2.73
N THR A 74 6.64 -2.10 -3.79
CA THR A 74 7.07 -2.91 -4.93
C THR A 74 8.47 -3.48 -4.73
N GLY A 75 9.45 -2.62 -4.38
CA GLY A 75 10.85 -3.03 -4.31
C GLY A 75 11.14 -4.06 -3.21
N TYR A 76 10.51 -3.93 -2.04
CA TYR A 76 10.73 -4.83 -0.93
C TYR A 76 9.66 -5.93 -0.85
N LEU A 77 8.39 -5.58 -0.63
CA LEU A 77 7.33 -6.57 -0.41
C LEU A 77 7.10 -7.46 -1.63
N LYS A 78 6.79 -6.88 -2.80
CA LYS A 78 6.56 -7.67 -4.01
C LYS A 78 7.83 -8.35 -4.54
N ASN A 79 8.93 -7.60 -4.64
CA ASN A 79 10.13 -8.09 -5.33
C ASN A 79 11.10 -8.86 -4.43
N LYS A 80 11.40 -8.35 -3.23
CA LYS A 80 12.39 -8.97 -2.33
C LYS A 80 11.79 -10.08 -1.48
N LEU A 81 10.62 -9.86 -0.88
CA LEU A 81 9.88 -10.90 -0.13
C LEU A 81 9.10 -11.84 -1.05
N ARG A 82 9.02 -11.55 -2.36
CA ARG A 82 8.32 -12.36 -3.35
C ARG A 82 6.82 -12.54 -3.03
N PHE A 83 6.20 -11.53 -2.41
CA PHE A 83 4.76 -11.56 -2.12
C PHE A 83 3.93 -11.70 -3.41
N ARG A 84 3.09 -12.73 -3.46
CA ARG A 84 2.30 -13.11 -4.65
C ARG A 84 0.80 -12.83 -4.54
N GLY A 85 0.29 -12.49 -3.36
CA GLY A 85 -1.06 -11.96 -3.24
C GLY A 85 -1.13 -10.50 -3.67
N PHE A 86 -2.24 -9.85 -3.30
CA PHE A 86 -2.50 -8.46 -3.64
C PHE A 86 -2.32 -7.51 -2.44
N VAL A 87 -1.85 -6.31 -2.73
CA VAL A 87 -1.65 -5.21 -1.80
C VAL A 87 -2.90 -4.33 -1.79
N ILE A 88 -3.47 -4.10 -0.60
CA ILE A 88 -4.66 -3.25 -0.43
C ILE A 88 -4.30 -1.95 0.30
N SER A 89 -4.92 -0.83 -0.08
CA SER A 89 -4.82 0.40 0.73
C SER A 89 -5.63 0.27 2.01
N ASP A 90 -5.22 0.96 3.08
CA ASP A 90 -6.16 1.30 4.15
C ASP A 90 -7.27 2.26 3.65
N TRP A 91 -8.28 2.48 4.49
CA TRP A 91 -9.47 3.30 4.25
C TRP A 91 -9.13 4.74 3.88
N GLN A 92 -9.41 5.16 2.64
CA GLN A 92 -8.99 6.46 2.12
C GLN A 92 -7.49 6.73 2.30
N GLY A 93 -6.67 5.66 2.32
CA GLY A 93 -5.24 5.79 2.58
C GLY A 93 -4.50 6.55 1.48
N ILE A 94 -4.97 6.44 0.22
CA ILE A 94 -4.41 7.25 -0.87
C ILE A 94 -4.78 8.73 -0.73
N ASP A 95 -5.99 9.06 -0.27
CA ASP A 95 -6.42 10.43 -0.02
C ASP A 95 -5.49 11.14 0.98
N ARG A 96 -5.00 10.39 1.98
CA ARG A 96 -4.10 10.87 3.03
C ARG A 96 -2.63 10.92 2.61
N ILE A 97 -2.32 10.73 1.33
CA ILE A 97 -1.01 11.04 0.76
C ILE A 97 -0.80 12.56 0.77
N THR A 98 -1.84 13.34 0.47
CA THR A 98 -1.77 14.81 0.43
C THR A 98 -2.13 15.45 1.76
N SER A 99 -1.75 16.72 1.94
CA SER A 99 -2.15 17.55 3.07
C SER A 99 -2.73 18.88 2.57
N PRO A 100 -4.02 19.19 2.83
CA PRO A 100 -5.00 18.33 3.50
C PRO A 100 -5.28 17.03 2.71
N PRO A 101 -5.86 16.00 3.35
CA PRO A 101 -6.28 14.79 2.65
C PRO A 101 -7.18 15.14 1.45
N HIS A 102 -7.01 14.42 0.35
CA HIS A 102 -7.79 14.58 -0.87
C HIS A 102 -7.56 15.92 -1.64
N ALA A 103 -6.61 16.76 -1.22
CA ALA A 103 -6.31 18.04 -1.90
C ALA A 103 -5.85 17.89 -3.37
N ASN A 104 -5.25 16.75 -3.72
CA ASN A 104 -4.93 16.37 -5.09
C ASN A 104 -5.18 14.87 -5.28
N TYR A 105 -6.44 14.51 -5.53
CA TYR A 105 -6.84 13.11 -5.62
C TYR A 105 -6.26 12.41 -6.85
N SER A 106 -6.12 13.12 -7.99
CA SER A 106 -5.48 12.57 -9.19
C SER A 106 -4.03 12.14 -8.91
N TYR A 107 -3.26 12.97 -8.21
CA TYR A 107 -1.93 12.58 -7.72
C TYR A 107 -1.99 11.40 -6.75
N SER A 108 -3.01 11.33 -5.90
CA SER A 108 -3.18 10.25 -4.93
C SER A 108 -3.42 8.90 -5.62
N VAL A 109 -4.25 8.87 -6.66
CA VAL A 109 -4.46 7.71 -7.54
C VAL A 109 -3.15 7.32 -8.22
N GLN A 110 -2.47 8.29 -8.83
CA GLN A 110 -1.20 8.06 -9.53
C GLN A 110 -0.16 7.45 -8.60
N ALA A 111 0.07 8.08 -7.44
CA ALA A 111 1.09 7.70 -6.48
C ALA A 111 0.79 6.34 -5.85
N GLY A 112 -0.46 6.07 -5.46
CA GLY A 112 -0.87 4.80 -4.87
C GLY A 112 -0.71 3.62 -5.82
N VAL A 113 -1.25 3.74 -7.04
CA VAL A 113 -1.19 2.67 -8.05
C VAL A 113 0.25 2.45 -8.51
N SER A 114 1.01 3.52 -8.74
CA SER A 114 2.42 3.44 -9.17
C SER A 114 3.36 2.94 -8.07
N ALA A 115 3.02 3.12 -6.80
CA ALA A 115 3.78 2.55 -5.68
C ALA A 115 3.69 1.02 -5.65
N GLY A 116 2.61 0.44 -6.17
CA GLY A 116 2.41 -1.01 -6.18
C GLY A 116 1.13 -1.48 -5.51
N ILE A 117 0.21 -0.59 -5.13
CA ILE A 117 -1.08 -1.00 -4.55
C ILE A 117 -1.94 -1.63 -5.65
N ASP A 118 -2.63 -2.72 -5.32
CA ASP A 118 -3.40 -3.55 -6.26
C ASP A 118 -4.91 -3.32 -6.11
N MET A 119 -5.35 -3.10 -4.86
CA MET A 119 -6.75 -2.82 -4.54
C MET A 119 -6.83 -1.54 -3.70
N ILE A 120 -7.67 -0.60 -4.12
CA ILE A 120 -7.87 0.66 -3.39
C ILE A 120 -9.18 0.58 -2.60
N MET A 121 -9.08 0.77 -1.28
CA MET A 121 -10.22 0.87 -0.39
C MET A 121 -10.82 2.27 -0.46
N VAL A 122 -11.66 2.49 -1.47
CA VAL A 122 -12.50 3.70 -1.63
C VAL A 122 -13.88 3.41 -1.03
N PRO A 123 -14.21 3.94 0.16
CA PRO A 123 -15.44 3.57 0.86
C PRO A 123 -16.70 4.23 0.32
N TYR A 124 -16.56 5.36 -0.39
CA TYR A 124 -17.69 6.21 -0.77
C TYR A 124 -17.65 6.59 -2.26
N ASN A 125 -16.65 7.36 -2.70
CA ASN A 125 -16.62 7.95 -4.04
C ASN A 125 -15.88 7.08 -5.06
N PHE A 126 -16.34 5.84 -5.27
CA PHE A 126 -15.68 4.90 -6.19
C PHE A 126 -15.73 5.37 -7.66
N THR A 127 -16.74 6.15 -8.06
CA THR A 127 -16.85 6.67 -9.42
C THR A 127 -15.71 7.62 -9.75
N GLU A 128 -15.36 8.55 -8.85
CA GLU A 128 -14.22 9.45 -9.02
C GLU A 128 -12.91 8.69 -9.18
N PHE A 129 -12.69 7.65 -8.36
CA PHE A 129 -11.52 6.79 -8.49
C PHE A 129 -11.46 6.09 -9.84
N ILE A 130 -12.57 5.51 -10.30
CA ILE A 130 -12.65 4.79 -11.57
C ILE A 130 -12.39 5.75 -12.74
N ASP A 131 -13.01 6.93 -12.73
CA ASP A 131 -12.86 7.92 -13.80
C ASP A 131 -11.42 8.43 -13.90
N ASP A 132 -10.82 8.78 -12.76
CA ASP A 132 -9.44 9.29 -12.72
C ASP A 132 -8.42 8.20 -13.11
N LEU A 133 -8.54 6.98 -12.57
CA LEU A 133 -7.66 5.87 -12.96
C LEU A 133 -7.80 5.56 -14.47
N THR A 134 -9.02 5.54 -14.99
CA THR A 134 -9.28 5.33 -16.41
C THR A 134 -8.65 6.42 -17.26
N PHE A 135 -8.78 7.68 -16.85
CA PHE A 135 -8.13 8.81 -17.51
C PHE A 135 -6.60 8.65 -17.52
N GLN A 136 -5.99 8.33 -16.39
CA GLN A 136 -4.54 8.18 -16.28
C GLN A 136 -4.00 7.04 -17.14
N VAL A 137 -4.71 5.91 -17.22
CA VAL A 137 -4.32 4.78 -18.08
C VAL A 137 -4.44 5.15 -19.56
N LYS A 138 -5.55 5.80 -19.97
CA LYS A 138 -5.75 6.24 -21.36
C LYS A 138 -4.69 7.23 -21.84
N ASN A 139 -4.15 8.03 -20.91
CA ASN A 139 -3.10 9.01 -21.20
C ASN A 139 -1.68 8.50 -20.93
N ASN A 140 -1.48 7.19 -20.73
CA ASN A 140 -0.18 6.56 -20.46
C ASN A 140 0.56 7.12 -19.21
N ILE A 141 -0.16 7.76 -18.28
CA ILE A 141 0.41 8.21 -16.99
C ILE A 141 0.64 6.99 -16.10
N ILE A 142 -0.30 6.05 -16.10
CA ILE A 142 -0.14 4.71 -15.50
C ILE A 142 -0.09 3.71 -16.66
N PRO A 143 0.99 2.92 -16.78
CA PRO A 143 1.09 1.94 -17.87
C PRO A 143 0.08 0.80 -17.66
N ILE A 144 -0.52 0.29 -18.74
CA ILE A 144 -1.48 -0.83 -18.67
C ILE A 144 -0.89 -2.06 -17.97
N SER A 145 0.42 -2.30 -18.11
CA SER A 145 1.13 -3.38 -17.42
C SER A 145 1.08 -3.30 -15.89
N ARG A 146 0.90 -2.09 -15.31
CA ARG A 146 0.66 -1.92 -13.87
C ARG A 146 -0.74 -2.41 -13.50
N ILE A 147 -1.74 -2.15 -14.33
CA ILE A 147 -3.11 -2.63 -14.15
C ILE A 147 -3.14 -4.15 -14.29
N ASP A 148 -2.46 -4.70 -15.30
CA ASP A 148 -2.35 -6.15 -15.50
C ASP A 148 -1.71 -6.85 -14.29
N ASP A 149 -0.63 -6.30 -13.72
CA ASP A 149 -0.04 -6.83 -12.46
C ASP A 149 -1.00 -6.72 -11.28
N ALA A 150 -1.79 -5.66 -11.18
CA ALA A 150 -2.76 -5.50 -10.08
C ALA A 150 -3.87 -6.54 -10.16
N VAL A 151 -4.43 -6.77 -11.35
CA VAL A 151 -5.54 -7.71 -11.58
C VAL A 151 -5.08 -9.18 -11.54
N ALA A 152 -3.83 -9.47 -11.91
CA ALA A 152 -3.29 -10.84 -11.89
C ALA A 152 -2.96 -11.36 -10.48
N ARG A 153 -2.98 -10.52 -9.45
CA ARG A 153 -2.68 -10.85 -8.05
C ARG A 153 -3.92 -11.25 -7.27
#